data_AF-A0A7X3S4R2-F1
#
_entry.id   AF-A0A7X3S4R2-F1
#
_cell.length_a   1.000
_cell.length_b   1.000
_cell.length_c   1.000
_cell.angle_alpha   90.00
_cell.angle_beta   90.00
_cell.angle_gamma   90.00
#
_symmetry.space_group_name_H-M   'P 1'
#
loop_
_entity.id
_entity.type
_entity.pdbx_description
1 polymer ?
#
loop_
_entity_poly.entity_id
_entity_poly.type
_entity_poly.pdbx_seq_one_letter_code
_entity_poly.pdbx_strand_id
1 'polypeptide(L)'
;MNVFLTNVWLILTAVGLTLAGCVVQQQKPPMTPLEIQSIQTREFESPKKIVFASVVSVFQDLGYTIKNADLNTGFINAESAAQDMTSDAEIFIGVISVLGGEPATTTQRVEQTVATAFIEEIGNRARVRLNFVITRQLSSTHGQNSRRDTPILDVRIYTNAFERIENAIFIRSGE
;
A
#
# COMPACT_ATOMS: atom_id res chain seq x y z
N MET A 1 13.49 -32.99 -55.45
CA MET A 1 12.31 -33.37 -54.64
C MET A 1 12.53 -33.28 -53.13
N ASN A 2 13.76 -33.43 -52.60
CA ASN A 2 13.99 -33.49 -51.14
C ASN A 2 13.98 -32.13 -50.42
N VAL A 3 14.42 -31.04 -51.06
CA VAL A 3 14.51 -29.70 -50.44
C VAL A 3 13.12 -29.10 -50.14
N PHE A 4 12.12 -29.40 -50.98
CA PHE A 4 10.75 -28.92 -50.79
C PHE A 4 10.06 -29.59 -49.59
N LEU A 5 10.31 -30.89 -49.34
CA LEU A 5 9.75 -31.58 -48.17
C LEU A 5 10.42 -31.13 -46.86
N THR A 6 11.72 -30.82 -46.86
CA THR A 6 12.44 -30.35 -45.66
C THR A 6 11.95 -28.97 -45.21
N ASN A 7 11.69 -28.06 -46.16
CA ASN A 7 11.21 -26.71 -45.86
C ASN A 7 9.76 -26.70 -45.33
N VAL A 8 8.91 -27.63 -45.78
CA VAL A 8 7.54 -27.78 -45.27
C VAL A 8 7.53 -28.28 -43.82
N TRP A 9 8.46 -29.16 -43.45
CA TRP A 9 8.58 -29.67 -42.08
C TRP A 9 9.13 -28.60 -41.10
N LEU A 10 10.02 -27.72 -41.58
CA LEU A 10 10.54 -26.56 -40.85
C LEU A 10 9.46 -25.49 -40.59
N ILE A 11 8.56 -25.26 -41.56
CA ILE A 11 7.45 -24.32 -41.40
C ILE A 11 6.39 -24.88 -40.44
N LEU A 12 6.13 -26.20 -40.49
CA LEU A 12 5.15 -26.84 -39.60
C LEU A 12 5.59 -26.83 -38.12
N THR A 13 6.90 -26.93 -37.87
CA THR A 13 7.47 -26.85 -36.51
C THR A 13 7.54 -25.42 -35.98
N ALA A 14 7.72 -24.41 -36.84
CA ALA A 14 7.71 -23.00 -36.46
C ALA A 14 6.31 -22.48 -36.09
N VAL A 15 5.25 -22.98 -36.74
CA VAL A 15 3.86 -22.57 -36.47
C VAL A 15 3.31 -23.18 -35.18
N GLY A 16 3.82 -24.34 -34.75
CA GLY A 16 3.41 -24.97 -33.48
C GLY A 16 3.86 -24.21 -32.23
N LEU A 17 4.94 -23.42 -32.30
CA LEU A 17 5.50 -22.72 -31.15
C LEU A 17 4.77 -21.41 -30.79
N THR A 18 3.99 -20.82 -31.71
CA THR A 18 3.35 -19.52 -31.47
C THR A 18 1.97 -19.61 -30.83
N LEU A 19 1.44 -20.82 -30.61
CA LEU A 19 0.10 -21.06 -30.05
C LEU A 19 0.10 -21.39 -28.54
N ALA A 20 1.27 -21.51 -27.90
CA ALA A 20 1.40 -21.80 -26.47
C ALA A 20 1.50 -20.54 -25.57
N GLY A 21 0.90 -19.42 -26.01
CA GLY A 21 1.12 -18.09 -25.43
C GLY A 21 -0.10 -17.42 -24.83
N CYS A 22 -1.08 -18.14 -24.28
CA CYS A 22 -2.06 -17.51 -23.38
C CYS A 22 -1.48 -17.45 -21.97
N VAL A 23 -0.72 -16.40 -21.66
CA VAL A 23 -0.45 -16.02 -20.27
C VAL A 23 -1.81 -15.68 -19.64
N VAL A 24 -2.36 -16.65 -18.91
CA VAL A 24 -3.45 -16.39 -17.97
C VAL A 24 -2.86 -15.52 -16.87
N GLN A 25 -3.13 -14.22 -16.96
CA GLN A 25 -2.81 -13.28 -15.90
C GLN A 25 -3.62 -13.71 -14.68
N GLN A 26 -2.94 -14.27 -13.68
CA GLN A 26 -3.56 -14.67 -12.42
C GLN A 26 -4.11 -13.40 -11.76
N GLN A 27 -5.40 -13.11 -11.99
CA GLN A 27 -6.11 -12.12 -11.20
C GLN A 27 -6.12 -12.66 -9.78
N LYS A 28 -5.30 -12.04 -8.91
CA LYS A 28 -5.31 -12.30 -7.47
C LYS A 28 -6.78 -12.26 -7.03
N PRO A 29 -7.32 -13.36 -6.46
CA PRO A 29 -8.73 -13.42 -6.10
C PRO A 29 -9.07 -12.22 -5.22
N PRO A 30 -10.20 -11.53 -5.46
CA PRO A 30 -10.60 -10.39 -4.65
C PRO A 30 -10.74 -10.86 -3.19
N MET A 31 -9.97 -10.24 -2.29
CA MET A 31 -9.98 -10.59 -0.86
C MET A 31 -11.39 -10.42 -0.29
N THR A 32 -11.79 -11.31 0.61
CA THR A 32 -13.09 -11.17 1.27
C THR A 32 -13.07 -9.98 2.24
N PRO A 33 -14.20 -9.32 2.53
CA PRO A 33 -14.25 -8.22 3.50
C PRO A 33 -13.72 -8.59 4.88
N LEU A 34 -13.91 -9.85 5.30
CA LEU A 34 -13.41 -10.36 6.58
C LEU A 34 -11.88 -10.47 6.59
N GLU A 35 -11.30 -10.94 5.49
CA GLU A 35 -9.85 -11.04 5.32
C GLU A 35 -9.19 -9.66 5.27
N ILE A 36 -9.85 -8.66 4.68
CA ILE A 36 -9.37 -7.27 4.72
C ILE A 36 -9.37 -6.74 6.16
N GLN A 37 -10.41 -7.05 6.95
CA GLN A 37 -10.45 -6.60 8.34
C GLN A 37 -9.37 -7.26 9.21
N SER A 38 -9.06 -8.54 8.98
CA SER A 38 -8.03 -9.24 9.75
C SER A 38 -6.63 -8.71 9.47
N ILE A 39 -6.34 -8.28 8.23
CA ILE A 39 -5.05 -7.65 7.92
C ILE A 39 -4.95 -6.20 8.41
N GLN A 40 -6.09 -5.51 8.55
CA GLN A 40 -6.13 -4.10 8.96
C GLN A 40 -6.12 -3.92 10.48
N THR A 41 -6.27 -4.99 11.26
CA THR A 41 -6.54 -4.89 12.69
C THR A 41 -5.58 -5.75 13.49
N ARG A 42 -5.01 -5.17 14.56
CA ARG A 42 -4.17 -5.90 15.52
C ARG A 42 -4.43 -5.45 16.94
N GLU A 43 -4.32 -6.38 17.89
CA GLU A 43 -4.45 -6.12 19.32
C GLU A 43 -3.07 -6.08 19.97
N PHE A 44 -2.90 -5.15 20.91
CA PHE A 44 -1.69 -4.96 21.69
C PHE A 44 -1.99 -5.04 23.18
N GLU A 45 -1.12 -5.72 23.91
CA GLU A 45 -1.21 -5.86 25.36
C GLU A 45 -0.57 -4.65 26.06
N SER A 46 -1.13 -3.48 25.80
CA SER A 46 -0.66 -2.21 26.36
C SER A 46 -1.81 -1.21 26.43
N PRO A 47 -1.75 -0.27 27.39
CA PRO A 47 -2.82 0.71 27.56
C PRO A 47 -2.90 1.64 26.35
N LYS A 48 -4.12 2.08 26.01
CA LYS A 48 -4.43 2.90 24.83
C LYS A 48 -3.48 4.09 24.68
N LYS A 49 -3.10 4.76 25.77
CA LYS A 49 -2.19 5.91 25.75
C LYS A 49 -0.80 5.57 25.20
N ILE A 50 -0.23 4.44 25.59
CA ILE A 50 1.09 3.98 25.16
C ILE A 50 1.04 3.57 23.68
N VAL A 51 0.00 2.82 23.31
CA VAL A 51 -0.23 2.38 21.93
C VAL A 51 -0.43 3.58 21.00
N PHE A 52 -1.28 4.53 21.39
CA PHE A 52 -1.53 5.75 20.62
C PHE A 52 -0.26 6.55 20.38
N ALA A 53 0.53 6.82 21.43
CA ALA A 53 1.80 7.54 21.31
C ALA A 53 2.78 6.81 20.38
N SER A 54 2.81 5.48 20.44
CA SER A 54 3.69 4.65 19.60
C SER A 54 3.27 4.68 18.13
N VAL A 55 1.97 4.63 17.83
CA VAL A 55 1.45 4.77 16.46
C VAL A 55 1.81 6.14 15.88
N VAL A 56 1.65 7.22 16.66
CA VAL A 56 2.03 8.58 16.23
C VAL A 56 3.53 8.66 15.90
N SER A 57 4.39 8.12 16.78
CA SER A 57 5.83 8.07 16.52
C SER A 57 6.17 7.30 15.25
N VAL A 58 5.59 6.11 15.05
CA VAL A 58 5.85 5.31 13.83
C VAL A 58 5.41 6.04 12.57
N PHE A 59 4.28 6.74 12.59
CA PHE A 59 3.86 7.54 11.43
C PHE A 59 4.85 8.67 11.14
N GLN A 60 5.35 9.36 12.16
CA GLN A 60 6.37 10.40 11.98
C GLN A 60 7.71 9.84 11.49
N ASP A 61 8.16 8.69 12.02
CA ASP A 61 9.38 7.99 11.61
C ASP A 61 9.32 7.52 10.15
N LEU A 62 8.11 7.16 9.68
CA LEU A 62 7.84 6.81 8.29
C LEU A 62 7.70 8.03 7.37
N GLY A 63 7.87 9.25 7.89
CA GLY A 63 7.79 10.49 7.11
C GLY A 63 6.36 10.99 6.85
N TYR A 64 5.36 10.51 7.61
CA TYR A 64 4.02 11.05 7.55
C TYR A 64 3.89 12.29 8.46
N THR A 65 3.16 13.28 7.97
CA THR A 65 2.74 14.45 8.75
C THR A 65 1.38 14.17 9.39
N ILE A 66 1.31 14.27 10.71
CA ILE A 66 0.05 14.12 11.46
C ILE A 66 -0.86 15.32 11.15
N LYS A 67 -2.05 15.05 10.59
CA LYS A 67 -3.05 16.08 10.26
C LYS A 67 -4.07 16.27 11.38
N ASN A 68 -4.54 15.17 11.95
CA ASN A 68 -5.47 15.17 13.06
C ASN A 68 -5.17 13.99 13.97
N ALA A 69 -5.13 14.20 15.27
CA ALA A 69 -4.91 13.15 16.24
C ALA A 69 -5.67 13.50 17.53
N ASP A 70 -6.56 12.60 17.95
CA ASP A 70 -7.34 12.76 19.16
C ASP A 70 -7.26 11.48 19.99
N LEU A 71 -6.65 11.60 21.16
CA LEU A 71 -6.46 10.49 22.09
C LEU A 71 -7.79 9.97 22.66
N ASN A 72 -8.79 10.84 22.84
CA ASN A 72 -10.08 10.44 23.42
C ASN A 72 -10.83 9.52 22.46
N THR A 73 -10.98 9.94 21.21
CA THR A 73 -11.57 9.10 20.16
C THR A 73 -10.63 7.98 19.72
N GLY A 74 -9.32 8.12 19.91
CA GLY A 74 -8.31 7.19 19.41
C GLY A 74 -8.10 7.31 17.89
N PHE A 75 -8.57 8.39 17.28
CA PHE A 75 -8.46 8.62 15.85
C PHE A 75 -7.15 9.34 15.50
N ILE A 76 -6.45 8.86 14.49
CA ILE A 76 -5.25 9.48 13.93
C ILE A 76 -5.40 9.50 12.41
N ASN A 77 -5.15 10.66 11.81
CA ASN A 77 -5.04 10.87 10.38
C ASN A 77 -3.68 11.49 10.07
N ALA A 78 -2.93 10.87 9.18
CA ALA A 78 -1.60 11.28 8.77
C ALA A 78 -1.46 11.20 7.24
N GLU A 79 -0.68 12.09 6.66
CA GLU A 79 -0.45 12.13 5.21
C GLU A 79 1.04 12.10 4.92
N SER A 80 1.45 11.33 3.92
CA SER A 80 2.82 11.42 3.40
C SER A 80 3.06 12.79 2.78
N ALA A 81 4.33 13.19 2.70
CA ALA A 81 4.71 14.37 1.93
C ALA A 81 4.12 14.31 0.52
N ALA A 82 3.50 15.41 0.08
CA ALA A 82 3.12 15.62 -1.30
C ALA A 82 4.41 15.69 -2.12
N GLN A 83 4.62 14.71 -3.00
CA GLN A 83 5.78 14.69 -3.87
C GLN A 83 5.34 15.00 -5.29
N ASP A 84 5.86 16.11 -5.82
CA ASP A 84 5.94 16.33 -7.26
C ASP A 84 6.95 15.31 -7.79
N MET A 85 6.54 14.46 -8.74
CA MET A 85 7.38 13.38 -9.26
C MET A 85 8.53 13.92 -10.11
N THR A 86 9.60 14.42 -9.46
CA THR A 86 10.83 14.87 -10.12
C THR A 86 12.08 14.53 -9.27
N SER A 87 12.33 13.25 -9.02
CA SER A 87 13.68 12.64 -9.10
C SER A 87 14.18 11.77 -7.94
N ASP A 88 13.87 12.00 -6.66
CA ASP A 88 14.65 11.31 -5.59
C ASP A 88 13.86 10.39 -4.63
N ALA A 89 12.53 10.33 -4.74
CA ALA A 89 11.66 9.55 -3.84
C ALA A 89 11.05 8.29 -4.50
N GLU A 90 11.61 7.88 -5.64
CA GLU A 90 11.16 6.76 -6.44
C GLU A 90 11.26 5.41 -5.73
N ILE A 91 12.07 5.28 -4.67
CA ILE A 91 12.39 3.95 -4.11
C ILE A 91 11.25 3.37 -3.26
N PHE A 92 10.59 4.15 -2.39
CA PHE A 92 9.50 3.62 -1.56
C PHE A 92 8.16 3.61 -2.31
N ILE A 93 7.85 4.68 -3.07
CA ILE A 93 6.61 4.78 -3.86
C ILE A 93 6.69 4.00 -5.17
N GLY A 94 7.87 3.83 -5.78
CA GLY A 94 8.07 2.94 -6.92
C GLY A 94 7.78 1.48 -6.55
N VAL A 95 8.12 1.06 -5.33
CA VAL A 95 7.76 -0.28 -4.84
C VAL A 95 6.25 -0.41 -4.63
N ILE A 96 5.57 0.59 -4.05
CA ILE A 96 4.11 0.53 -3.85
C ILE A 96 3.33 0.61 -5.18
N SER A 97 3.75 1.44 -6.12
CA SER A 97 3.10 1.59 -7.44
C SER A 97 3.30 0.35 -8.33
N VAL A 98 4.47 -0.28 -8.30
CA VAL A 98 4.73 -1.55 -8.99
C VAL A 98 3.92 -2.71 -8.39
N LEU A 99 3.74 -2.75 -7.07
CA LEU A 99 2.91 -3.76 -6.41
C LEU A 99 1.40 -3.54 -6.63
N GLY A 100 0.98 -2.31 -6.94
CA GLY A 100 -0.39 -1.93 -7.31
C GLY A 100 -0.77 -2.20 -8.78
N GLY A 101 0.17 -2.61 -9.63
CA GLY A 101 -0.10 -3.03 -11.01
C GLY A 101 -0.39 -1.90 -12.02
N GLU A 102 -0.15 -0.62 -11.68
CA GLU A 102 -0.37 0.51 -12.59
C GLU A 102 0.97 1.15 -13.03
N PRO A 103 1.17 1.47 -14.32
CA PRO A 103 2.40 2.08 -14.80
C PRO A 103 2.52 3.54 -14.32
N ALA A 104 3.74 3.90 -13.92
CA ALA A 104 4.11 5.27 -13.53
C ALA A 104 4.13 6.19 -14.77
N THR A 105 3.04 6.90 -15.04
CA THR A 105 2.96 7.88 -16.13
C THR A 105 3.28 9.29 -15.63
N THR A 106 4.30 9.90 -16.25
CA THR A 106 4.80 11.28 -16.07
C THR A 106 3.72 12.33 -16.34
N THR A 107 3.09 12.84 -15.29
CA THR A 107 2.28 14.06 -15.28
C THR A 107 2.53 14.69 -13.91
N GLN A 108 2.37 16.02 -13.73
CA GLN A 108 2.42 16.63 -12.40
C GLN A 108 1.30 16.04 -11.54
N ARG A 109 1.63 14.94 -10.87
CA ARG A 109 0.75 14.11 -10.07
C ARG A 109 1.23 14.31 -8.65
N VAL A 110 0.42 15.01 -7.86
CA VAL A 110 0.59 14.97 -6.42
C VAL A 110 0.03 13.65 -5.96
N GLU A 111 0.92 12.70 -5.68
CA GLU A 111 0.59 11.42 -5.07
C GLU A 111 0.87 11.50 -3.58
N GLN A 112 -0.17 11.31 -2.77
CA GLN A 112 -0.09 11.29 -1.32
C GLN A 112 -0.66 9.98 -0.81
N THR A 113 0.01 9.37 0.16
CA THR A 113 -0.56 8.26 0.92
C THR A 113 -1.16 8.81 2.20
N VAL A 114 -2.47 8.58 2.39
CA VAL A 114 -3.20 8.91 3.61
C VAL A 114 -3.23 7.66 4.48
N ALA A 115 -2.70 7.77 5.69
CA ALA A 115 -2.72 6.73 6.72
C ALA A 115 -3.69 7.13 7.83
N THR A 116 -4.69 6.29 8.08
CA THR A 116 -5.65 6.46 9.17
C THR A 116 -5.47 5.34 10.19
N ALA A 117 -5.37 5.69 11.46
CA ALA A 117 -5.40 4.73 12.56
C ALA A 117 -6.58 5.01 13.49
N PHE A 118 -7.20 3.94 13.98
CA PHE A 118 -8.20 3.98 15.02
C PHE A 118 -7.78 3.05 16.16
N ILE A 119 -7.68 3.60 17.37
CA ILE A 119 -7.23 2.89 18.56
C ILE A 119 -8.38 2.86 19.58
N GLU A 120 -8.93 1.69 19.80
CA GLU A 120 -9.94 1.44 20.84
C GLU A 120 -9.33 0.75 22.05
N GLU A 121 -9.86 1.07 23.23
CA GLU A 121 -9.47 0.42 24.49
C GLU A 121 -10.41 -0.75 24.77
N ILE A 122 -9.82 -1.92 25.05
CA ILE A 122 -10.54 -3.16 25.33
C ILE A 122 -9.98 -3.74 26.62
N GLY A 123 -10.60 -3.36 27.75
CA GLY A 123 -10.10 -3.73 29.07
C GLY A 123 -8.70 -3.16 29.29
N ASN A 124 -7.71 -4.02 29.55
CA ASN A 124 -6.31 -3.61 29.74
C ASN A 124 -5.47 -3.66 28.45
N ARG A 125 -6.12 -3.80 27.29
CA ARG A 125 -5.49 -3.92 25.98
C ARG A 125 -5.99 -2.82 25.06
N ALA A 126 -5.29 -2.61 23.96
CA ALA A 126 -5.76 -1.69 22.91
C ALA A 126 -5.82 -2.42 21.56
N ARG A 127 -6.90 -2.20 20.81
CA ARG A 127 -7.02 -2.67 19.44
C ARG A 127 -6.77 -1.52 18.49
N VAL A 128 -5.86 -1.75 17.53
CA VAL A 128 -5.47 -0.78 16.52
C VAL A 128 -5.98 -1.27 15.17
N ARG A 129 -6.71 -0.39 14.48
CA ARG A 129 -7.10 -0.58 13.09
C ARG A 129 -6.39 0.44 12.22
N LEU A 130 -5.69 -0.02 11.19
CA LEU A 130 -5.00 0.80 10.20
C LEU A 130 -5.72 0.77 8.86
N ASN A 131 -5.68 1.89 8.15
CA ASN A 131 -6.13 2.01 6.77
C ASN A 131 -5.17 2.90 5.99
N PHE A 132 -4.78 2.47 4.80
CA PHE A 132 -3.89 3.22 3.92
C PHE A 132 -4.59 3.45 2.58
N VAL A 133 -4.62 4.69 2.12
CA VAL A 133 -5.28 5.11 0.90
C VAL A 133 -4.33 5.97 0.09
N ILE A 134 -4.10 5.64 -1.17
CA ILE A 134 -3.38 6.50 -2.10
C ILE A 134 -4.37 7.51 -2.65
N THR A 135 -4.15 8.78 -2.35
CA THR A 135 -4.85 9.92 -2.94
C THR A 135 -3.99 10.49 -4.06
N ARG A 136 -4.50 10.42 -5.29
CA ARG A 136 -3.94 11.08 -6.47
C ARG A 136 -4.73 12.34 -6.76
N GLN A 137 -4.05 13.48 -6.77
CA GLN A 137 -4.63 14.74 -7.23
C GLN A 137 -3.99 15.12 -8.56
N LEU A 138 -4.82 15.20 -9.60
CA LEU A 138 -4.45 15.77 -10.89
C LEU A 138 -4.94 17.21 -10.89
N SER A 139 -4.02 18.17 -10.87
CA SER A 139 -4.31 19.57 -11.16
C SER A 139 -4.05 19.83 -12.65
N SER A 140 -5.11 20.11 -13.41
CA SER A 140 -4.95 20.59 -14.79
C SER A 140 -4.75 22.11 -14.80
N THR A 141 -4.01 22.63 -15.77
CA THR A 141 -3.77 24.08 -15.98
C THR A 141 -5.07 24.90 -16.12
N HIS A 142 -6.23 24.24 -16.32
CA HIS A 142 -7.55 24.86 -16.43
C HIS A 142 -8.43 24.70 -15.16
N GLY A 143 -7.83 24.37 -14.01
CA GLY A 143 -8.53 24.37 -12.72
C GLY A 143 -9.44 23.16 -12.46
N GLN A 144 -9.44 22.13 -13.30
CA GLN A 144 -10.07 20.86 -12.93
C GLN A 144 -9.13 20.08 -12.01
N ASN A 145 -9.60 19.84 -10.78
CA ASN A 145 -8.98 18.94 -9.81
C ASN A 145 -9.68 17.59 -9.89
N SER A 146 -8.99 16.56 -10.36
CA SER A 146 -9.48 15.18 -10.29
C SER A 146 -8.80 14.47 -9.12
N ARG A 147 -9.58 14.10 -8.10
CA ARG A 147 -9.12 13.32 -6.95
C ARG A 147 -9.52 11.86 -7.14
N ARG A 148 -8.56 10.95 -7.06
CA ARG A 148 -8.79 9.50 -7.06
C ARG A 148 -8.18 8.89 -5.81
N ASP A 149 -9.00 8.22 -5.02
CA ASP A 149 -8.61 7.53 -3.81
C ASP A 149 -8.62 6.01 -4.06
N THR A 150 -7.51 5.33 -3.81
CA THR A 150 -7.38 3.88 -4.01
C THR A 150 -6.87 3.22 -2.72
N PRO A 151 -7.61 2.29 -2.11
CA PRO A 151 -7.18 1.62 -0.89
C PRO A 151 -6.00 0.69 -1.17
N ILE A 152 -5.02 0.68 -0.27
CA ILE A 152 -3.90 -0.25 -0.30
C ILE A 152 -4.30 -1.51 0.48
N LEU A 153 -4.32 -2.65 -0.20
CA LEU A 153 -4.68 -3.96 0.38
C LEU A 153 -3.49 -4.95 0.32
N ASP A 154 -2.28 -4.46 0.56
CA ASP A 154 -1.08 -5.29 0.64
C ASP A 154 -0.78 -5.68 2.09
N VAL A 155 -0.91 -6.99 2.38
CA VAL A 155 -0.61 -7.59 3.69
C VAL A 155 0.78 -7.20 4.20
N ARG A 156 1.78 -7.09 3.32
CA ARG A 156 3.16 -6.78 3.72
C ARG A 156 3.29 -5.39 4.32
N ILE A 157 2.53 -4.42 3.79
CA ILE A 157 2.52 -3.04 4.29
C ILE A 157 1.92 -3.00 5.69
N TYR A 158 0.80 -3.68 5.89
CA TYR A 158 0.17 -3.80 7.21
C TYR A 158 1.06 -4.52 8.21
N THR A 159 1.63 -5.66 7.85
CA THR A 159 2.54 -6.42 8.71
C THR A 159 3.73 -5.55 9.14
N ASN A 160 4.39 -4.87 8.21
CA ASN A 160 5.54 -4.02 8.54
C ASN A 160 5.16 -2.83 9.44
N ALA A 161 4.02 -2.19 9.18
CA ALA A 161 3.52 -1.11 10.03
C ALA A 161 3.26 -1.60 11.45
N PHE A 162 2.62 -2.76 11.61
CA PHE A 162 2.34 -3.33 12.92
C PHE A 162 3.60 -3.78 13.67
N GLU A 163 4.58 -4.37 12.99
CA GLU A 163 5.88 -4.73 13.60
C GLU A 163 6.60 -3.49 14.13
N ARG A 164 6.58 -2.37 13.40
CA ARG A 164 7.17 -1.10 13.85
C ARG A 164 6.44 -0.54 15.07
N ILE A 165 5.10 -0.61 15.08
CA ILE A 165 4.27 -0.19 16.21
C ILE A 165 4.58 -1.06 17.44
N GLU A 166 4.67 -2.37 17.26
CA GLU A 166 5.01 -3.31 18.34
C GLU A 166 6.37 -3.00 18.96
N ASN A 167 7.39 -2.76 18.13
CA ASN A 167 8.72 -2.36 18.60
C ASN A 167 8.69 -1.02 19.35
N ALA A 168 7.95 -0.02 18.85
CA ALA A 168 7.80 1.27 19.51
C ALA A 168 7.07 1.16 20.86
N ILE A 169 6.04 0.33 20.94
CA ILE A 169 5.34 0.02 22.20
C ILE A 169 6.30 -0.64 23.18
N PHE A 170 7.05 -1.64 22.74
CA PHE A 170 8.00 -2.37 23.57
C PHE A 170 9.03 -1.42 24.20
N ILE A 171 9.65 -0.55 23.39
CA ILE A 171 10.61 0.45 23.86
C ILE A 171 9.96 1.36 24.92
N ARG A 172 8.77 1.90 24.65
CA ARG A 172 8.08 2.82 25.56
C ARG A 172 7.56 2.16 26.84
N SER A 173 7.22 0.88 26.78
CA SER A 173 6.74 0.11 27.94
C SER A 173 7.86 -0.31 28.90
N GLY A 174 9.11 -0.29 28.42
CA GLY A 174 10.30 -0.58 29.22
C GLY A 174 10.94 0.64 29.88
N GLU A 175 10.44 1.86 29.61
CA GLU A 175 10.82 3.12 30.27
C GLU A 175 10.03 3.34 31.56
#